data_AF-A0A6A5Z2H7-F1
#
_entry.id   AF-A0A6A5Z2H7-F1
#
_cell.length_a   1.000
_cell.length_b   1.000
_cell.length_c   1.000
_cell.angle_alpha   90.00
_cell.angle_beta   90.00
_cell.angle_gamma   90.00
#
_symmetry.space_group_name_H-M   'P 1'
#
loop_
_entity.id
_entity.type
_entity.pdbx_description
1 polymer ?
#
loop_
_entity_poly.entity_id
_entity_poly.type
_entity_poly.pdbx_seq_one_letter_code
_entity_poly.pdbx_strand_id
1 'polypeptide(L)'
;MHMDIIDILVETSAFYITDLDTLAYLIESAGSSSLEWPEWRYLDLALMNLRKLHIVLRLPPAIIRSLEPDSDASIVIDGCRHQKTWQKLPSFLTYPKHLRYLEIVLDHDDPTPWLFVNEQALFSPLISSTHVSQMDVLITLPDIHPRYEDPKIHLTNDQDSPAAPFPVQRRHRPSYMGLSKPRIRGCCVTRSRGFPSPFLADLAELQETEREEMERVELEAWKKGIDLEAQMNSLFDYEVEDRGCVIYGGVTNEDLQAVFERVRNA
;
A
#
# COMPACT_ATOMS: atom_id res chain seq x y z
N MET A 1 38.01 -14.33 -7.96
CA MET A 1 37.50 -13.81 -9.23
C MET A 1 35.97 -13.88 -9.31
N HIS A 2 35.31 -15.03 -9.19
CA HIS A 2 33.83 -15.05 -9.20
C HIS A 2 33.21 -14.37 -7.97
N MET A 3 33.84 -14.48 -6.79
CA MET A 3 33.37 -13.84 -5.55
C MET A 3 33.40 -12.31 -5.64
N ASP A 4 34.48 -11.76 -6.20
CA ASP A 4 34.66 -10.30 -6.34
C ASP A 4 33.56 -9.71 -7.25
N ILE A 5 33.14 -10.45 -8.28
CA ILE A 5 32.03 -10.06 -9.15
C ILE A 5 30.71 -10.10 -8.40
N ILE A 6 30.46 -11.15 -7.59
CA ILE A 6 29.25 -11.27 -6.79
C ILE A 6 29.16 -10.13 -5.76
N ASP A 7 30.26 -9.82 -5.07
CA ASP A 7 30.30 -8.73 -4.10
C ASP A 7 29.98 -7.39 -4.76
N ILE A 8 30.57 -7.09 -5.92
CA ILE A 8 30.28 -5.85 -6.68
C ILE A 8 28.81 -5.82 -7.14
N LEU A 9 28.29 -6.94 -7.64
CA LEU A 9 26.90 -7.04 -8.10
C LEU A 9 25.92 -6.81 -6.95
N VAL A 10 26.15 -7.42 -5.79
CA VAL A 10 25.30 -7.31 -4.61
C VAL A 10 25.39 -5.90 -4.00
N GLU A 11 26.58 -5.29 -4.02
CA GLU A 11 26.79 -3.94 -3.51
C GLU A 11 26.04 -2.88 -4.33
N THR A 12 25.92 -3.11 -5.64
CA THR A 12 25.35 -2.14 -6.59
C THR A 12 23.87 -2.39 -6.90
N SER A 13 23.41 -3.63 -6.77
CA SER A 13 22.04 -4.02 -7.10
C SER A 13 21.04 -3.74 -5.97
N ALA A 14 19.79 -3.61 -6.36
CA ALA A 14 18.63 -3.62 -5.47
C ALA A 14 18.01 -5.02 -5.49
N PHE A 15 17.81 -5.62 -4.32
CA PHE A 15 17.19 -6.93 -4.20
C PHE A 15 15.70 -6.79 -3.95
N TYR A 16 14.89 -7.43 -4.79
CA TYR A 16 13.43 -7.34 -4.73
C TYR A 16 12.83 -8.65 -4.21
N ILE A 17 11.96 -8.54 -3.23
CA ILE A 17 11.15 -9.65 -2.71
C ILE A 17 9.69 -9.33 -3.00
N THR A 18 9.02 -10.18 -3.77
CA THR A 18 7.65 -9.93 -4.26
C THR A 18 6.58 -10.79 -3.63
N ASP A 19 6.98 -11.74 -2.78
CA ASP A 19 6.07 -12.67 -2.11
C ASP A 19 6.58 -13.05 -0.71
N LEU A 20 5.66 -13.47 0.15
CA LEU A 20 5.96 -13.80 1.55
C LEU A 20 6.66 -15.16 1.72
N ASP A 21 6.55 -16.07 0.76
CA ASP A 21 7.20 -17.37 0.83
C ASP A 21 8.71 -17.25 0.58
N THR A 22 9.10 -16.43 -0.39
CA THR A 22 10.49 -16.04 -0.64
C THR A 22 11.05 -15.32 0.59
N LEU A 23 10.30 -14.38 1.19
CA LEU A 23 10.73 -13.74 2.43
C LEU A 23 10.94 -14.76 3.55
N ALA A 24 9.97 -15.66 3.77
CA ALA A 24 10.05 -16.71 4.80
C ALA A 24 11.31 -17.57 4.60
N TYR A 25 11.56 -17.99 3.37
CA TYR A 25 12.72 -18.79 3.01
C TYR A 25 14.04 -18.07 3.32
N LEU A 26 14.15 -16.77 2.99
CA LEU A 26 15.37 -15.99 3.26
C LEU A 26 15.59 -15.79 4.76
N ILE A 27 14.53 -15.56 5.53
CA ILE A 27 14.59 -15.43 7.00
C ILE A 27 15.06 -16.76 7.63
N GLU A 28 14.53 -17.89 7.17
CA GLU A 28 14.93 -19.23 7.65
C GLU A 28 16.37 -19.56 7.27
N SER A 29 16.81 -19.16 6.07
CA SER A 29 18.18 -19.37 5.58
C SER A 29 19.20 -18.55 6.36
N ALA A 30 18.91 -17.27 6.63
CA ALA A 30 19.81 -16.38 7.38
C ALA A 30 20.10 -16.88 8.81
N GLY A 31 19.18 -17.64 9.42
CA GLY A 31 19.36 -18.22 10.76
C GLY A 31 19.94 -19.64 10.78
N SER A 32 19.97 -20.33 9.64
CA SER A 32 20.38 -21.73 9.55
C SER A 32 21.87 -21.82 9.26
N SER A 33 22.69 -22.07 10.29
CA SER A 33 24.13 -22.33 10.18
C SER A 33 24.49 -23.68 9.53
N SER A 34 23.57 -24.27 8.74
CA SER A 34 23.67 -25.60 8.15
C SER A 34 24.54 -25.58 6.89
N LEU A 35 25.84 -25.55 7.13
CA LEU A 35 26.97 -25.64 6.21
C LEU A 35 27.09 -27.01 5.52
N GLU A 36 26.18 -27.40 4.63
CA GLU A 36 26.37 -28.65 3.88
C GLU A 36 26.37 -28.54 2.35
N TRP A 37 25.94 -27.42 1.74
CA TRP A 37 25.89 -27.32 0.28
C TRP A 37 26.68 -26.11 -0.25
N PRO A 38 27.60 -26.30 -1.23
CA PRO A 38 28.44 -25.23 -1.78
C PRO A 38 27.65 -24.08 -2.44
N GLU A 39 26.46 -24.37 -2.97
CA GLU A 39 25.67 -23.43 -3.77
C GLU A 39 25.00 -22.34 -2.92
N TRP A 40 24.66 -22.63 -1.66
CA TRP A 40 24.03 -21.65 -0.75
C TRP A 40 25.01 -20.61 -0.22
N ARG A 41 26.32 -20.89 -0.27
CA ARG A 41 27.34 -19.93 0.18
C ARG A 41 27.27 -18.62 -0.60
N TYR A 42 26.87 -18.67 -1.87
CA TYR A 42 26.72 -17.47 -2.69
C TYR A 42 25.51 -16.63 -2.25
N LEU A 43 24.42 -17.28 -1.85
CA LEU A 43 23.23 -16.59 -1.35
C LEU A 43 23.51 -15.96 0.01
N ASP A 44 24.14 -16.67 0.94
CA ASP A 44 24.52 -16.12 2.24
C ASP A 44 25.43 -14.91 2.10
N LEU A 45 26.44 -14.99 1.24
CA LEU A 45 27.34 -13.87 0.97
C LEU A 45 26.62 -12.70 0.32
N ALA A 46 25.73 -12.97 -0.64
CA ALA A 46 24.88 -11.95 -1.24
C ALA A 46 23.97 -11.27 -0.22
N LEU A 47 23.36 -12.03 0.69
CA LEU A 47 22.52 -11.48 1.74
C LEU A 47 23.35 -10.67 2.74
N MET A 48 24.52 -11.15 3.17
CA MET A 48 25.38 -10.42 4.12
C MET A 48 25.86 -9.07 3.57
N ASN A 49 26.10 -8.98 2.26
CA ASN A 49 26.61 -7.79 1.58
C ASN A 49 25.51 -6.90 0.97
N LEU A 50 24.24 -7.24 1.16
CA LEU A 50 23.12 -6.50 0.62
C LEU A 50 23.09 -5.06 1.12
N ARG A 51 22.95 -4.10 0.20
CA ARG A 51 22.83 -2.66 0.54
C ARG A 51 21.43 -2.09 0.44
N LYS A 52 20.63 -2.60 -0.51
CA LYS A 52 19.28 -2.11 -0.80
C LYS A 52 18.31 -3.27 -0.90
N LEU A 53 17.28 -3.25 -0.06
CA LEU A 53 16.22 -4.25 -0.05
C LEU A 53 14.88 -3.59 -0.37
N HIS A 54 14.15 -4.16 -1.33
CA HIS A 54 12.81 -3.75 -1.70
C HIS A 54 11.87 -4.91 -1.46
N ILE A 55 10.87 -4.72 -0.60
CA ILE A 55 9.82 -5.70 -0.32
C ILE A 55 8.54 -5.16 -0.96
N VAL A 56 8.11 -5.75 -2.08
CA VAL A 56 6.97 -5.27 -2.88
C VAL A 56 5.89 -6.33 -2.87
N LEU A 57 4.95 -6.22 -1.93
CA LEU A 57 3.96 -7.24 -1.66
C LEU A 57 2.57 -6.75 -2.08
N ARG A 58 1.89 -7.57 -2.90
CA ARG A 58 0.46 -7.42 -3.17
C ARG A 58 -0.26 -8.68 -2.70
N LEU A 59 -0.99 -8.57 -1.60
CA LEU A 59 -1.51 -9.72 -0.87
C LEU A 59 -3.05 -9.70 -0.77
N PRO A 60 -3.71 -10.86 -0.71
CA PRO A 60 -5.11 -10.93 -0.33
C PRO A 60 -5.38 -10.19 1.01
N PRO A 61 -6.49 -9.44 1.16
CA PRO A 61 -6.79 -8.72 2.40
C PRO A 61 -6.81 -9.63 3.64
N ALA A 62 -7.25 -10.88 3.48
CA ALA A 62 -7.22 -11.87 4.56
C ALA A 62 -5.80 -12.15 5.07
N ILE A 63 -4.81 -12.19 4.16
CA ILE A 63 -3.40 -12.36 4.54
C ILE A 63 -2.91 -11.11 5.24
N ILE A 64 -3.17 -9.90 4.70
CA ILE A 64 -2.76 -8.64 5.34
C ILE A 64 -3.26 -8.56 6.78
N ARG A 65 -4.54 -8.85 7.01
CA ARG A 65 -5.12 -8.88 8.37
C ARG A 65 -4.40 -9.89 9.24
N SER A 66 -4.09 -11.08 8.73
CA SER A 66 -3.36 -12.10 9.49
C SER A 66 -1.95 -11.70 9.90
N LEU A 67 -1.33 -10.72 9.23
CA LEU A 67 -0.01 -10.20 9.61
C LEU A 67 -0.07 -9.32 10.88
N GLU A 68 -1.24 -8.79 11.22
CA GLU A 68 -1.45 -8.00 12.44
C GLU A 68 -1.26 -8.89 13.69
N PRO A 69 -0.56 -8.43 14.73
CA PRO A 69 -0.24 -9.24 15.92
C PRO A 69 -1.47 -9.73 16.69
N ASP A 70 -2.54 -8.93 16.73
CA ASP A 70 -3.79 -9.23 17.46
C ASP A 70 -4.88 -9.86 16.57
N SER A 71 -4.57 -10.17 15.31
CA SER A 71 -5.55 -10.83 14.44
C SER A 71 -5.75 -12.29 14.88
N ASP A 72 -7.01 -12.75 14.82
CA ASP A 72 -7.38 -14.18 14.92
C ASP A 72 -6.84 -14.95 13.70
N ALA A 73 -5.51 -15.12 13.63
CA ALA A 73 -4.79 -15.80 12.54
C ALA A 73 -5.14 -17.29 12.43
N SER A 74 -6.01 -17.81 13.29
CA SER A 74 -6.47 -19.21 13.33
C SER A 74 -7.38 -19.58 12.15
N ILE A 75 -7.92 -18.60 11.42
CA ILE A 75 -8.90 -18.84 10.34
C ILE A 75 -8.21 -19.24 9.02
N VAL A 76 -6.91 -18.95 8.84
CA VAL A 76 -6.15 -19.27 7.62
C VAL A 76 -4.85 -19.99 7.98
N ILE A 77 -4.71 -21.25 7.54
CA ILE A 77 -3.55 -22.12 7.84
C ILE A 77 -2.21 -21.44 7.47
N ASP A 78 -2.15 -20.80 6.30
CA ASP A 78 -0.95 -20.08 5.82
C ASP A 78 -0.74 -18.74 6.53
N GLY A 79 -1.81 -18.13 7.07
CA GLY A 79 -1.75 -16.87 7.79
C GLY A 79 -0.82 -16.92 8.99
N CYS A 80 -0.81 -18.03 9.74
CA CYS A 80 0.10 -18.20 10.88
C CYS A 80 1.58 -18.24 10.46
N ARG A 81 1.89 -18.83 9.29
CA ARG A 81 3.27 -18.85 8.77
C ARG A 81 3.69 -17.46 8.32
N HIS A 82 2.85 -16.79 7.52
CA HIS A 82 3.09 -15.45 7.01
C HIS A 82 3.23 -14.41 8.13
N GLN A 83 2.39 -14.49 9.17
CA GLN A 83 2.49 -13.64 10.35
C GLN A 83 3.84 -13.81 11.06
N LYS A 84 4.26 -15.05 11.30
CA LYS A 84 5.57 -15.34 11.93
C LYS A 84 6.73 -14.85 11.08
N THR A 85 6.64 -15.00 9.76
CA THR A 85 7.63 -14.47 8.81
C THR A 85 7.72 -12.94 8.95
N TRP A 86 6.58 -12.25 8.92
CA TRP A 86 6.52 -10.80 9.05
C TRP A 86 7.06 -10.30 10.39
N GLN A 87 6.71 -10.97 11.50
CA GLN A 87 7.23 -10.65 12.83
C GLN A 87 8.74 -10.86 12.98
N LYS A 88 9.34 -11.77 12.19
CA LYS A 88 10.79 -12.00 12.16
C LYS A 88 11.55 -11.05 11.25
N LEU A 89 10.85 -10.26 10.42
CA LEU A 89 11.47 -9.32 9.50
C LEU A 89 12.48 -8.38 10.20
N PRO A 90 12.18 -7.75 11.35
CA PRO A 90 13.15 -6.91 12.06
C PRO A 90 14.46 -7.64 12.39
N SER A 91 14.38 -8.90 12.83
CA SER A 91 15.57 -9.70 13.13
C SER A 91 16.36 -10.02 11.86
N PHE A 92 15.67 -10.35 10.76
CA PHE A 92 16.31 -10.58 9.47
C PHE A 92 17.05 -9.35 8.95
N LEU A 93 16.51 -8.15 9.15
CA LEU A 93 17.16 -6.89 8.75
C LEU A 93 18.49 -6.63 9.49
N THR A 94 18.77 -7.33 10.61
CA THR A 94 20.07 -7.26 11.30
C THR A 94 21.15 -8.16 10.70
N TYR A 95 20.74 -9.15 9.89
CA TYR A 95 21.66 -10.07 9.22
C TYR A 95 22.54 -9.38 8.16
N PRO A 96 22.00 -8.60 7.20
CA PRO A 96 22.80 -7.88 6.22
C PRO A 96 23.53 -6.69 6.86
N LYS A 97 24.83 -6.82 7.11
CA LYS A 97 25.65 -5.79 7.81
C LYS A 97 25.77 -4.49 7.03
N HIS A 98 25.61 -4.58 5.71
CA HIS A 98 25.76 -3.47 4.79
C HIS A 98 24.43 -2.88 4.33
N LEU A 99 23.29 -3.35 4.85
CA LEU A 99 22.00 -2.82 4.47
C LEU A 99 21.92 -1.35 4.92
N ARG A 100 21.52 -0.49 3.98
CA ARG A 100 21.40 0.96 4.19
C ARG A 100 20.03 1.48 3.80
N TYR A 101 19.39 0.81 2.84
CA TYR A 101 18.10 1.23 2.31
C TYR A 101 17.10 0.07 2.35
N LEU A 102 15.92 0.34 2.88
CA LEU A 102 14.78 -0.57 2.90
C LEU A 102 13.55 0.16 2.37
N GLU A 103 12.98 -0.34 1.27
CA GLU A 103 11.67 0.09 0.81
C GLU A 103 10.67 -1.05 1.01
N ILE A 104 9.54 -0.76 1.63
CA ILE A 104 8.42 -1.70 1.72
C ILE A 104 7.23 -1.07 1.01
N VAL A 105 6.84 -1.68 -0.11
CA VAL A 105 5.62 -1.37 -0.84
C VAL A 105 4.60 -2.45 -0.51
N LEU A 106 3.48 -2.06 0.08
CA LEU A 106 2.42 -3.01 0.44
C LEU A 106 1.08 -2.56 -0.14
N ASP A 107 0.36 -3.49 -0.79
CA ASP A 107 -0.98 -3.28 -1.34
C ASP A 107 -1.78 -4.59 -1.22
N HIS A 108 -3.08 -4.54 -1.49
CA HIS A 108 -3.90 -5.74 -1.65
C HIS A 108 -4.50 -5.86 -3.05
N ASP A 109 -4.90 -7.08 -3.40
CA ASP A 109 -5.49 -7.42 -4.69
C ASP A 109 -7.01 -7.16 -4.78
N ASP A 110 -7.65 -6.89 -3.64
CA ASP A 110 -9.09 -6.65 -3.56
C ASP A 110 -9.50 -5.19 -3.86
N PRO A 111 -10.69 -4.94 -4.44
CA PRO A 111 -11.20 -3.58 -4.73
C PRO A 111 -11.60 -2.75 -3.51
N THR A 112 -11.65 -3.34 -2.31
CA THR A 112 -11.94 -2.60 -1.06
C THR A 112 -10.95 -1.44 -0.85
N PRO A 113 -11.37 -0.37 -0.16
CA PRO A 113 -10.45 0.70 0.20
C PRO A 113 -9.43 0.21 1.23
N TRP A 114 -8.22 0.79 1.16
CA TRP A 114 -7.12 0.50 2.08
C TRP A 114 -7.41 0.92 3.54
N LEU A 115 -8.46 1.72 3.73
CA LEU A 115 -8.96 2.21 5.02
C LEU A 115 -9.16 1.11 6.10
N PHE A 116 -9.37 -0.15 5.70
CA PHE A 116 -9.64 -1.23 6.66
C PHE A 116 -8.38 -1.94 7.16
N VAL A 117 -7.20 -1.50 6.75
CA VAL A 117 -5.92 -2.08 7.17
C VAL A 117 -5.40 -1.35 8.40
N ASN A 118 -5.08 -2.09 9.47
CA ASN A 118 -4.46 -1.52 10.65
C ASN A 118 -2.95 -1.39 10.44
N GLU A 119 -2.53 -0.33 9.76
CA GLU A 119 -1.14 -0.06 9.42
C GLU A 119 -0.24 0.04 10.67
N GLN A 120 -0.73 0.64 11.75
CA GLN A 120 0.00 0.73 13.02
C GLN A 120 0.31 -0.66 13.57
N ALA A 121 -0.68 -1.55 13.62
CA ALA A 121 -0.50 -2.93 14.09
C ALA A 121 0.40 -3.74 13.14
N LEU A 122 0.20 -3.57 11.83
CA LEU A 122 0.94 -4.24 10.77
C LEU A 122 2.43 -3.91 10.77
N PHE A 123 2.79 -2.63 10.97
CA PHE A 123 4.17 -2.16 11.02
C PHE A 123 4.76 -2.11 12.44
N SER A 124 3.99 -2.48 13.47
CA SER A 124 4.47 -2.51 14.86
C SER A 124 5.80 -3.27 15.09
N PRO A 125 6.11 -4.39 14.39
CA PRO A 125 7.40 -5.06 14.56
C PRO A 125 8.57 -4.20 14.08
N LEU A 126 8.35 -3.37 13.05
CA LEU A 126 9.37 -2.49 12.49
C LEU A 126 9.51 -1.20 13.29
N ILE A 127 8.39 -0.62 13.73
CA ILE A 127 8.36 0.60 14.55
C ILE A 127 9.13 0.39 15.87
N SER A 128 9.00 -0.79 16.48
CA SER A 128 9.71 -1.13 17.73
C SER A 128 11.18 -1.49 17.55
N SER A 129 11.68 -1.62 16.31
CA SER A 129 13.05 -2.06 16.02
C SER A 129 14.04 -0.90 16.04
N THR A 130 15.04 -0.98 16.91
CA THR A 130 16.13 0.01 17.00
C THR A 130 17.12 -0.05 15.85
N HIS A 131 17.11 -1.11 15.04
CA HIS A 131 17.99 -1.24 13.87
C HIS A 131 17.44 -0.48 12.66
N VAL A 132 16.11 -0.42 12.55
CA VAL A 132 15.38 0.29 11.49
C VAL A 132 15.69 1.80 11.55
N SER A 133 15.98 2.35 12.73
CA SER A 133 16.32 3.78 12.90
C SER A 133 17.72 4.18 12.41
N GLN A 134 18.58 3.22 12.06
CA GLN A 134 19.91 3.47 11.51
C GLN A 134 19.95 3.34 9.98
N MET A 135 18.80 3.06 9.36
CA MET A 135 18.64 2.81 7.94
C MET A 135 17.72 3.86 7.31
N ASP A 136 17.91 4.10 6.02
CA ASP A 136 16.95 4.85 5.21
C ASP A 136 15.79 3.91 4.90
N VAL A 137 14.68 4.09 5.61
CA VAL A 137 13.48 3.26 5.44
C VAL A 137 12.38 4.08 4.79
N LEU A 138 11.75 3.52 3.76
CA LEU A 138 10.60 4.11 3.08
C LEU A 138 9.47 3.10 3.06
N ILE A 139 8.30 3.52 3.54
CA ILE A 139 7.09 2.69 3.48
C ILE A 139 6.14 3.31 2.48
N THR A 140 5.80 2.58 1.42
CA THR A 140 4.85 3.03 0.39
C THR A 140 3.53 2.28 0.54
N LEU A 141 2.47 3.01 0.86
CA LEU A 141 1.13 2.47 1.10
C LEU A 141 0.10 3.16 0.20
N PRO A 142 -1.02 2.50 -0.10
CA PRO A 142 -2.14 3.14 -0.74
C PRO A 142 -2.62 4.41 -0.05
N ASP A 143 -3.21 5.29 -0.86
CA ASP A 143 -3.93 6.46 -0.37
C ASP A 143 -5.11 6.04 0.50
N ILE A 144 -5.28 6.77 1.59
CA ILE A 144 -6.45 6.71 2.46
C ILE A 144 -7.20 8.01 2.28
N HIS A 145 -8.52 7.91 2.24
CA HIS A 145 -9.36 9.09 2.16
C HIS A 145 -9.22 9.92 3.45
N PRO A 146 -8.87 11.22 3.39
CA PRO A 146 -8.54 12.04 4.56
C PRO A 146 -9.61 12.04 5.67
N ARG A 147 -10.90 12.02 5.29
CA ARG A 147 -12.04 11.94 6.24
C ARG A 147 -11.98 10.72 7.17
N TYR A 148 -11.48 9.60 6.69
CA TYR A 148 -11.52 8.32 7.40
C TYR A 148 -10.14 7.94 7.97
N GLU A 149 -9.14 8.80 7.80
CA GLU A 149 -7.83 8.58 8.35
C GLU A 149 -7.87 8.69 9.89
N ASP A 150 -7.74 7.55 10.58
CA ASP A 150 -7.55 7.47 12.02
C ASP A 150 -6.05 7.29 12.38
N PRO A 151 -5.41 8.24 13.10
CA PRO A 151 -4.01 8.10 13.54
C PRO A 151 -3.71 6.89 14.43
N LYS A 152 -4.73 6.29 15.06
CA LYS A 152 -4.57 5.07 15.87
C LYS A 152 -4.45 3.80 15.03
N ILE A 153 -4.91 3.84 13.80
CA ILE A 153 -5.00 2.69 12.89
C ILE A 153 -4.00 2.89 11.73
N HIS A 154 -3.90 4.11 11.21
CA HIS A 154 -3.09 4.45 10.05
C HIS A 154 -1.80 5.18 10.46
N LEU A 155 -0.78 5.01 9.64
CA LEU A 155 0.47 5.74 9.73
C LEU A 155 0.31 7.09 9.06
N THR A 156 0.14 8.14 9.87
CA THR A 156 0.05 9.51 9.38
C THR A 156 1.40 10.21 9.52
N ASN A 157 1.70 11.15 8.63
CA ASN A 157 2.90 11.99 8.71
C ASN A 157 2.70 13.19 9.66
N ASP A 158 1.57 13.27 10.36
CA ASP A 158 1.22 14.37 11.25
C ASP A 158 1.95 14.24 12.59
N GLN A 159 2.32 15.39 13.17
CA GLN A 159 3.09 15.47 14.42
C GLN A 159 2.37 14.88 15.65
N ASP A 160 1.04 14.73 15.58
CA ASP A 160 0.21 14.27 16.70
C ASP A 160 0.07 12.74 16.77
N SER A 161 0.56 12.00 15.76
CA SER A 161 0.56 10.54 15.75
C SER A 161 1.82 9.99 16.41
N PRO A 162 1.81 8.81 17.07
CA PRO A 162 3.05 8.15 17.51
C PRO A 162 3.96 7.99 16.29
N ALA A 163 4.97 8.87 16.20
CA ALA A 163 5.74 9.06 14.99
C ALA A 163 6.43 7.74 14.61
N ALA A 164 6.03 7.17 13.47
CA ALA A 164 6.79 6.10 12.86
C ALA A 164 8.23 6.61 12.65
N PRO A 165 9.27 5.80 12.92
CA PRO A 165 10.65 6.23 12.78
C PRO A 165 11.08 6.40 11.31
N PHE A 166 10.14 6.33 10.36
CA PHE A 166 10.38 6.32 8.93
C PHE A 166 9.28 7.09 8.17
N PRO A 167 9.61 7.70 7.02
CA PRO A 167 8.63 8.34 6.15
C PRO A 167 7.64 7.32 5.55
N VAL A 168 6.38 7.73 5.49
CA VAL A 168 5.33 7.03 4.76
C VAL A 168 4.99 7.81 3.50
N GLN A 169 5.17 7.17 2.34
CA GLN A 169 4.74 7.66 1.05
C GLN A 169 3.39 7.05 0.70
N ARG A 170 2.43 7.92 0.38
CA ARG A 170 1.11 7.51 -0.09
C ARG A 170 1.11 7.38 -1.61
N ARG A 171 0.47 6.34 -2.13
CA ARG A 171 0.41 6.01 -3.55
C ARG A 171 -1.04 5.79 -3.98
N HIS A 172 -1.39 6.41 -5.08
CA HIS A 172 -2.66 6.19 -5.71
C HIS A 172 -2.86 4.75 -6.21
N ARG A 173 -4.00 4.15 -5.86
CA ARG A 173 -4.42 2.83 -6.36
C ARG A 173 -5.29 2.97 -7.60
N PRO A 174 -5.03 2.21 -8.68
CA PRO A 174 -5.87 2.25 -9.88
C PRO A 174 -7.36 2.12 -9.54
N SER A 175 -8.14 3.13 -9.94
CA SER A 175 -9.57 3.19 -9.63
C SER A 175 -10.39 2.16 -10.39
N TYR A 176 -9.87 1.60 -11.48
CA TYR A 176 -10.53 0.60 -12.31
C TYR A 176 -9.84 -0.75 -12.16
N MET A 177 -10.60 -1.78 -11.77
CA MET A 177 -10.12 -3.15 -11.66
C MET A 177 -10.91 -4.08 -12.57
N GLY A 178 -10.21 -4.92 -13.31
CA GLY A 178 -10.82 -5.99 -14.10
C GLY A 178 -11.23 -7.15 -13.21
N LEU A 179 -12.54 -7.40 -13.08
CA LEU A 179 -13.07 -8.61 -12.46
C LEU A 179 -13.38 -9.64 -13.54
N SER A 180 -12.72 -10.80 -13.42
CA SER A 180 -13.11 -11.99 -14.18
C SER A 180 -14.38 -12.58 -13.56
N LYS A 181 -15.50 -12.52 -14.27
CA LYS A 181 -16.74 -13.15 -13.83
C LYS A 181 -16.77 -14.59 -14.37
N PRO A 182 -16.63 -15.64 -13.54
CA PRO A 182 -16.52 -17.02 -14.02
C PRO A 182 -17.75 -17.52 -14.81
N ARG A 183 -18.90 -16.86 -14.66
CA ARG A 183 -20.16 -17.22 -15.35
C ARG A 183 -20.41 -16.46 -16.66
N ILE A 184 -19.65 -15.41 -16.95
CA ILE A 184 -19.83 -14.60 -18.15
C ILE A 184 -18.50 -14.65 -18.91
N ARG A 185 -18.50 -15.05 -20.19
CA ARG A 185 -17.31 -14.85 -21.06
C ARG A 185 -17.14 -13.35 -21.28
N GLY A 186 -16.50 -12.67 -20.34
CA GLY A 186 -16.28 -11.22 -20.37
C GLY A 186 -15.52 -10.75 -19.14
N CYS A 187 -14.70 -9.71 -19.33
CA CYS A 187 -14.10 -8.95 -18.24
C CYS A 187 -15.10 -7.87 -17.82
N CYS A 188 -15.44 -7.79 -16.54
CA CYS A 188 -16.21 -6.69 -16.00
C CYS A 188 -15.24 -5.73 -15.34
N VAL A 189 -15.16 -4.48 -15.80
CA VAL A 189 -14.40 -3.47 -15.08
C VAL A 189 -15.28 -2.93 -13.95
N THR A 190 -14.78 -3.00 -12.71
CA THR A 190 -15.44 -2.37 -11.56
C THR A 190 -14.57 -1.24 -11.04
N ARG A 191 -15.23 -0.19 -10.60
CA ARG A 191 -14.57 0.96 -10.02
C ARG A 191 -14.42 0.77 -8.51
N SER A 192 -13.19 0.89 -7.99
CA SER A 192 -12.92 0.91 -6.56
C SER A 192 -13.41 2.23 -5.96
N ARG A 193 -14.00 2.16 -4.77
CA ARG A 193 -14.32 3.33 -3.95
C ARG A 193 -13.05 3.69 -3.16
N GLY A 194 -12.16 4.45 -3.78
CA GLY A 194 -10.91 4.94 -3.19
C GLY A 194 -10.87 6.46 -3.10
N PHE A 195 -9.72 7.00 -2.69
CA PHE A 195 -9.38 8.43 -2.79
C PHE A 195 -8.50 8.68 -4.02
N PRO A 196 -8.66 9.80 -4.76
CA PRO A 196 -9.76 10.77 -4.66
C PRO A 196 -11.11 10.12 -4.94
N SER A 197 -12.21 10.75 -4.50
CA SER A 197 -13.54 10.18 -4.70
C SER A 197 -13.76 9.87 -6.19
N PRO A 198 -14.44 8.75 -6.51
CA PRO A 198 -14.64 8.34 -7.89
C PRO A 198 -15.25 9.47 -8.74
N PHE A 199 -16.15 10.24 -8.17
CA PHE A 199 -16.78 11.34 -8.88
C PHE A 199 -15.76 12.41 -9.32
N LEU A 200 -14.89 12.85 -8.42
CA LEU A 200 -13.88 13.85 -8.71
C LEU A 200 -12.82 13.33 -9.69
N ALA A 201 -12.49 12.04 -9.61
CA ALA A 201 -11.63 11.41 -10.62
C ALA A 201 -12.27 11.39 -12.02
N ASP A 202 -13.60 11.14 -12.14
CA ASP A 202 -14.27 11.23 -13.45
C ASP A 202 -14.30 12.66 -13.98
N LEU A 203 -14.53 13.64 -13.09
CA LEU A 203 -14.48 15.05 -13.46
C LEU A 203 -13.12 15.47 -13.97
N ALA A 204 -12.05 15.01 -13.32
CA ALA A 204 -10.67 15.24 -13.75
C ALA A 204 -10.47 14.77 -15.20
N GLU A 205 -10.92 13.55 -15.49
CA GLU A 205 -10.82 12.95 -16.82
C GLU A 205 -11.67 13.71 -17.85
N LEU A 206 -12.87 14.15 -17.49
CA LEU A 206 -13.76 14.91 -18.38
C LEU A 206 -13.26 16.33 -18.67
N GLN A 207 -12.61 16.97 -17.70
CA GLN A 207 -12.13 18.35 -17.81
C GLN A 207 -10.67 18.44 -18.25
N GLU A 208 -10.00 17.31 -18.49
CA GLU A 208 -8.56 17.24 -18.77
C GLU A 208 -7.70 17.91 -17.67
N THR A 209 -8.23 17.98 -16.44
CA THR A 209 -7.53 18.55 -15.28
C THR A 209 -6.51 17.56 -14.76
N GLU A 210 -5.33 18.04 -14.35
CA GLU A 210 -4.34 17.18 -13.70
C GLU A 210 -4.92 16.55 -12.44
N ARG A 211 -4.77 15.24 -12.32
CA ARG A 211 -5.33 14.49 -11.20
C ARG A 211 -4.84 14.97 -9.83
N GLU A 212 -3.55 15.30 -9.74
CA GLU A 212 -2.93 15.81 -8.52
C GLU A 212 -3.58 17.11 -8.05
N GLU A 213 -4.02 17.95 -8.99
CA GLU A 213 -4.77 19.16 -8.67
C GLU A 213 -6.14 18.83 -8.07
N MET A 214 -6.84 17.83 -8.61
CA MET A 214 -8.12 17.36 -8.07
C MET A 214 -8.00 16.76 -6.67
N GLU A 215 -6.96 15.97 -6.43
CA GLU A 215 -6.66 15.43 -5.10
C GLU A 215 -6.38 16.55 -4.10
N ARG A 216 -5.58 17.56 -4.49
CA ARG A 216 -5.32 18.74 -3.66
C ARG A 216 -6.60 19.50 -3.35
N VAL A 217 -7.45 19.71 -4.35
CA VAL A 217 -8.74 20.41 -4.20
C VAL A 217 -9.67 19.64 -3.25
N GLU A 218 -9.79 18.32 -3.41
CA GLU A 218 -10.59 17.49 -2.52
C GLU A 218 -10.05 17.51 -1.09
N LEU A 219 -8.73 17.43 -0.93
CA LEU A 219 -8.06 17.46 0.36
C LEU A 219 -8.22 18.83 1.05
N GLU A 220 -8.13 19.94 0.31
CA GLU A 220 -8.37 21.30 0.84
C GLU A 220 -9.84 21.52 1.22
N ALA A 221 -10.78 21.05 0.41
CA ALA A 221 -12.20 21.09 0.74
C ALA A 221 -12.49 20.30 2.03
N TRP A 222 -11.88 19.12 2.18
CA TRP A 222 -11.98 18.33 3.41
C TRP A 222 -11.39 19.04 4.63
N LYS A 223 -10.23 19.71 4.48
CA LYS A 223 -9.66 20.54 5.56
C LYS A 223 -10.58 21.66 6.01
N LYS A 224 -11.43 22.17 5.11
CA LYS A 224 -12.46 23.18 5.39
C LYS A 224 -13.78 22.57 5.91
N GLY A 225 -13.85 21.24 6.07
CA GLY A 225 -15.05 20.52 6.49
C GLY A 225 -16.12 20.40 5.40
N ILE A 226 -15.75 20.58 4.13
CA ILE A 226 -16.65 20.51 2.99
C ILE A 226 -16.62 19.08 2.42
N ASP A 227 -17.77 18.40 2.51
CA ASP A 227 -17.96 17.08 1.90
C ASP A 227 -18.36 17.24 0.42
N LEU A 228 -17.37 17.20 -0.47
CA LEU A 228 -17.59 17.33 -1.91
C LEU A 228 -18.47 16.19 -2.44
N GLU A 229 -18.24 14.95 -1.99
CA GLU A 229 -19.04 13.80 -2.42
C GLU A 229 -20.51 13.99 -2.05
N ALA A 230 -20.82 14.47 -0.84
CA ALA A 230 -22.20 14.76 -0.44
C ALA A 230 -22.82 15.92 -1.23
N GLN A 231 -22.06 17.00 -1.50
CA GLN A 231 -22.56 18.11 -2.33
C GLN A 231 -22.86 17.64 -3.75
N MET A 232 -21.97 16.83 -4.32
CA MET A 232 -22.15 16.21 -5.63
C MET A 232 -23.40 15.32 -5.58
N ASN A 233 -23.47 14.35 -4.67
CA ASN A 233 -24.64 13.47 -4.54
C ASN A 233 -25.97 14.24 -4.37
N SER A 234 -25.96 15.38 -3.68
CA SER A 234 -27.14 16.25 -3.55
C SER A 234 -27.54 16.99 -4.83
N LEU A 235 -26.59 17.27 -5.71
CA LEU A 235 -26.84 17.86 -7.03
C LEU A 235 -27.32 16.82 -8.05
N PHE A 236 -26.94 15.56 -7.86
CA PHE A 236 -27.22 14.48 -8.79
C PHE A 236 -28.50 13.68 -8.51
N ASP A 237 -29.21 13.92 -7.38
CA ASP A 237 -30.48 13.26 -7.00
C ASP A 237 -30.56 11.79 -7.47
N TYR A 238 -29.60 10.97 -7.03
CA TYR A 238 -29.47 9.59 -7.52
C TYR A 238 -30.53 8.65 -6.90
N GLU A 239 -31.49 8.20 -7.69
CA GLU A 239 -32.05 6.85 -7.50
C GLU A 239 -30.98 5.83 -7.90
N VAL A 240 -30.28 5.28 -6.90
CA VAL A 240 -29.34 4.17 -7.11
C VAL A 240 -30.16 2.92 -7.46
N GLU A 241 -30.42 2.68 -8.74
CA GLU A 241 -30.91 1.37 -9.18
C GLU A 241 -29.81 0.33 -8.93
N ASP A 242 -30.22 -0.75 -8.28
CA ASP A 242 -29.51 -1.90 -7.68
C ASP A 242 -28.64 -2.74 -8.64
N ARG A 243 -28.09 -2.15 -9.73
CA ARG A 243 -27.41 -2.87 -10.82
C ARG A 243 -25.97 -2.44 -11.10
N GLY A 244 -25.39 -1.56 -10.28
CA GLY A 244 -23.95 -1.28 -10.33
C GLY A 244 -23.46 -0.63 -11.64
N CYS A 245 -24.35 0.01 -12.40
CA CYS A 245 -24.01 0.90 -13.51
C CYS A 245 -24.54 2.29 -13.18
N VAL A 246 -23.63 3.26 -13.06
CA VAL A 246 -23.96 4.67 -12.86
C VAL A 246 -24.31 5.26 -14.23
N ILE A 247 -25.57 5.63 -14.45
CA ILE A 247 -26.01 6.37 -15.63
C ILE A 247 -26.18 7.83 -15.21
N TYR A 248 -25.37 8.74 -15.76
CA TYR A 248 -25.49 10.18 -15.52
C TYR A 248 -26.66 10.73 -16.34
N GLY A 249 -27.83 10.90 -15.72
CA GLY A 249 -28.99 11.53 -16.36
C GLY A 249 -29.06 13.02 -16.03
N GLY A 250 -29.01 13.89 -17.04
CA GLY A 250 -29.54 15.25 -16.94
C GLY A 250 -28.58 16.37 -16.51
N VAL A 251 -27.31 16.10 -16.27
CA VAL A 251 -26.35 17.14 -15.85
C VAL A 251 -25.62 17.74 -17.04
N THR A 252 -25.61 19.07 -17.13
CA THR A 252 -24.90 19.79 -18.18
C THR A 252 -23.45 20.04 -17.79
N ASN A 253 -22.58 20.27 -18.77
CA ASN A 253 -21.18 20.61 -18.51
C ASN A 253 -21.05 21.92 -17.69
N GLU A 254 -22.04 22.81 -17.79
CA GLU A 254 -22.10 24.07 -17.05
C GLU A 254 -22.34 23.86 -15.54
N ASP A 255 -23.16 22.86 -15.17
CA ASP A 255 -23.40 22.51 -13.77
C ASP A 255 -22.12 21.94 -13.12
N LEU A 256 -21.40 21.08 -13.85
CA LEU A 256 -20.12 20.52 -13.41
C LEU A 256 -19.07 21.62 -13.22
N GLN A 257 -19.03 22.57 -14.15
CA GLN A 257 -18.10 23.70 -14.10
C GLN A 257 -18.45 24.67 -12.96
N ALA A 258 -19.74 24.87 -12.66
CA ALA A 258 -20.18 25.70 -11.53
C ALA A 258 -19.82 25.08 -10.17
N VAL A 259 -19.91 23.75 -10.03
CA VAL A 259 -19.40 23.03 -8.84
C VAL A 259 -17.91 23.19 -8.75
N PHE A 260 -17.19 22.90 -9.84
CA PHE A 260 -15.73 23.01 -9.86
C PHE A 260 -15.25 24.41 -9.48
N GLU A 261 -15.86 25.45 -10.04
CA GLU A 261 -15.55 26.84 -9.69
C GLU A 261 -15.95 27.20 -8.25
N ARG A 262 -17.06 26.67 -7.72
CA ARG A 262 -17.39 26.87 -6.30
C ARG A 262 -16.34 26.26 -5.39
N VAL A 263 -15.89 25.05 -5.71
CA VAL A 263 -14.89 24.34 -4.92
C VAL A 263 -13.53 25.01 -5.04
N ARG A 264 -13.14 25.44 -6.25
CA ARG A 264 -11.88 26.17 -6.49
C ARG A 264 -11.82 27.53 -5.79
N ASN A 265 -12.96 28.21 -5.66
CA ASN A 265 -13.05 29.55 -5.06
C ASN A 265 -13.39 29.55 -3.56
N ALA A 266 -13.70 28.39 -2.97
CA ALA A 266 -13.95 28.23 -1.53
C ALA A 266 -12.66 27.91 -0.78
#